data_AF-A0ABC8JRK0-F1
#
_entry.id   AF-A0ABC8JRK0-F1
#
_cell.length_a   1.000
_cell.length_b   1.000
_cell.length_c   1.000
_cell.angle_alpha   90.00
_cell.angle_beta   90.00
_cell.angle_gamma   90.00
#
_symmetry.space_group_name_H-M   'P 1'
#
loop_
_entity.id
_entity.type
_entity.pdbx_description
1 polymer ?
#
loop_
_entity_poly.entity_id
_entity_poly.type
_entity_poly.pdbx_seq_one_letter_code
_entity_poly.pdbx_strand_id
1 'polypeptide(L)'
;MENLKLDSLPPSMLHKILSKVATMNLRDSGYARIAFRGFNEVGRDDYFYRSANLIYLNDWVDEVRAVRTFRLKCYHLGNPEAIYLRGMYEFFILHFRDEGREKFHLAGERGCEMAQFVDGMLNLAFSVNRRGIVHNYPAFTRLHVDKIFKTIFS
;
A
#
# COMPACT_ATOMS: atom_id res chain seq x y z
N MET A 1 -20.12 -15.28 -28.65
CA MET A 1 -19.46 -14.37 -27.69
C MET A 1 -19.28 -13.04 -28.39
N GLU A 2 -20.03 -12.02 -27.99
CA GLU A 2 -19.77 -10.66 -28.47
C GLU A 2 -18.42 -10.20 -27.93
N ASN A 3 -17.54 -9.72 -28.81
CA ASN A 3 -16.26 -9.15 -28.40
C ASN A 3 -16.54 -7.86 -27.62
N LEU A 4 -16.14 -7.82 -26.35
CA LEU A 4 -16.20 -6.60 -25.54
C LEU A 4 -15.34 -5.53 -26.21
N LYS A 5 -15.97 -4.48 -26.76
CA LYS A 5 -15.26 -3.33 -27.31
C LYS A 5 -14.84 -2.41 -26.18
N LEU A 6 -13.58 -2.51 -25.75
CA LEU A 6 -12.99 -1.66 -24.71
C LEU A 6 -13.17 -0.17 -25.02
N ASP A 7 -13.11 0.24 -26.29
CA ASP A 7 -13.30 1.62 -26.74
C ASP A 7 -14.70 2.19 -26.46
N SER A 8 -15.71 1.33 -26.30
CA SER A 8 -17.08 1.76 -25.99
C SER A 8 -17.37 1.87 -24.49
N LEU A 9 -16.43 1.46 -23.63
CA LEU A 9 -16.64 1.52 -22.19
C LEU A 9 -16.48 2.95 -21.67
N PRO A 10 -17.31 3.37 -20.69
CA PRO A 10 -17.12 4.65 -20.04
C PRO A 10 -15.79 4.68 -19.27
N PRO A 11 -15.15 5.86 -19.12
CA PRO A 11 -13.87 6.00 -18.41
C PRO A 11 -13.87 5.39 -17.01
N SER A 12 -14.98 5.47 -16.28
CA SER A 12 -15.13 4.88 -14.94
C SER A 12 -14.98 3.35 -14.94
N MET A 13 -15.43 2.66 -15.99
CA MET A 13 -15.22 1.22 -16.13
C MET A 13 -13.78 0.91 -16.54
N LEU A 14 -13.18 1.71 -17.41
CA LEU A 14 -11.77 1.58 -17.77
C LEU A 14 -10.85 1.75 -16.55
N HIS A 15 -11.15 2.72 -15.68
CA HIS A 15 -10.49 2.90 -14.39
C HIS A 15 -10.59 1.65 -13.51
N LYS A 16 -11.79 1.09 -13.36
CA LYS A 16 -12.00 -0.12 -12.55
C LYS A 16 -11.22 -1.31 -13.08
N ILE A 17 -11.23 -1.52 -14.41
CA ILE A 17 -10.50 -2.61 -15.05
C ILE A 17 -8.99 -2.41 -14.85
N LEU A 18 -8.45 -1.23 -15.19
CA LEU A 18 -7.03 -0.97 -15.08
C LEU A 18 -6.55 -1.02 -13.62
N SER A 19 -7.35 -0.49 -12.68
CA SER A 19 -7.07 -0.62 -11.24
C SER A 19 -7.01 -2.09 -10.85
N LYS A 20 -7.99 -2.91 -11.25
CA LYS A 20 -8.00 -4.35 -10.98
C LYS A 20 -6.76 -5.06 -11.55
N VAL A 21 -6.35 -4.74 -12.78
CA VAL A 21 -5.11 -5.29 -13.37
C VAL A 21 -3.89 -4.87 -12.54
N ALA A 22 -3.78 -3.60 -12.15
CA ALA A 22 -2.68 -3.10 -11.33
C ALA A 22 -2.62 -3.78 -9.95
N THR A 23 -3.76 -4.10 -9.35
CA THR A 23 -3.84 -4.83 -8.05
C THR A 23 -3.27 -6.24 -8.14
N MET A 24 -3.37 -6.89 -9.30
CA MET A 24 -2.87 -8.25 -9.52
C MET A 24 -1.41 -8.24 -9.94
N ASN A 25 -1.04 -7.32 -10.84
CA ASN A 25 0.32 -7.17 -11.34
C ASN A 25 0.54 -5.77 -11.94
N LEU A 26 1.40 -4.98 -11.32
CA LEU A 26 1.72 -3.64 -11.81
C LEU A 26 2.35 -3.66 -13.21
N ARG A 27 3.12 -4.69 -13.57
CA ARG A 27 3.70 -4.84 -14.91
C ARG A 27 2.61 -5.01 -15.97
N ASP A 28 1.59 -5.82 -15.67
CA ASP A 28 0.47 -6.04 -16.59
C ASP A 28 -0.36 -4.78 -16.78
N SER A 29 -0.46 -3.93 -15.75
CA SER A 29 -1.07 -2.60 -15.90
C SER A 29 -0.26 -1.71 -16.85
N GLY A 30 1.08 -1.83 -16.83
CA GLY A 30 1.97 -1.15 -17.76
C GLY A 30 1.74 -1.61 -19.20
N TYR A 31 1.68 -2.93 -19.43
CA TYR A 31 1.37 -3.48 -20.74
C TYR A 31 -0.02 -3.09 -21.24
N ALA A 32 -1.04 -3.11 -20.37
CA ALA A 32 -2.40 -2.68 -20.72
C ALA A 32 -2.43 -1.22 -21.21
N ARG A 33 -1.66 -0.33 -20.56
CA ARG A 33 -1.54 1.08 -20.97
C ARG A 33 -0.80 1.27 -22.29
N ILE A 34 0.15 0.41 -22.63
CA ILE A 34 0.84 0.45 -23.92
C ILE A 34 -0.08 -0.07 -25.02
N ALA A 35 -0.82 -1.15 -24.75
CA ALA A 35 -1.67 -1.81 -25.72
C ALA A 35 -2.98 -1.06 -26.03
N PHE A 36 -3.50 -0.26 -25.10
CA PHE A 36 -4.79 0.39 -25.23
C PHE A 36 -4.77 1.86 -24.79
N ARG A 37 -5.14 2.76 -25.71
CA ARG A 37 -5.10 4.22 -25.49
C ARG A 37 -6.00 4.67 -24.33
N GLY A 38 -7.22 4.13 -24.22
CA GLY A 38 -8.12 4.48 -23.13
C GLY A 38 -7.53 4.16 -21.75
N PHE A 39 -6.81 3.04 -21.62
CA PHE A 39 -6.07 2.71 -20.39
C PHE A 39 -4.90 3.65 -20.16
N ASN A 40 -4.19 4.06 -21.21
CA ASN A 40 -3.12 5.05 -21.05
C ASN A 40 -3.64 6.38 -20.50
N GLU A 41 -4.79 6.84 -21.00
CA GLU A 41 -5.44 8.07 -20.56
C GLU A 41 -5.89 7.96 -19.10
N VAL A 42 -6.68 6.92 -18.75
CA VAL A 42 -7.13 6.74 -17.35
C VAL A 42 -5.99 6.43 -16.39
N GLY A 43 -4.91 5.79 -16.84
CA GLY A 43 -3.73 5.49 -16.04
C GLY A 43 -2.82 6.70 -15.77
N ARG A 44 -3.10 7.85 -16.39
CA ARG A 44 -2.42 9.13 -16.11
C ARG A 44 -3.18 9.99 -15.09
N ASP A 45 -4.47 9.72 -14.88
CA ASP A 45 -5.31 10.42 -13.91
C ASP A 45 -4.85 10.15 -12.47
N ASP A 46 -4.84 11.19 -11.65
CA ASP A 46 -4.52 11.11 -10.23
C ASP A 46 -5.50 10.22 -9.44
N TYR A 47 -6.75 10.09 -9.89
CA TYR A 47 -7.70 9.14 -9.34
C TYR A 47 -7.18 7.70 -9.38
N PHE A 48 -6.49 7.31 -10.46
CA PHE A 48 -5.93 5.97 -10.58
C PHE A 48 -4.89 5.69 -9.49
N TYR A 49 -3.97 6.62 -9.24
CA TYR A 49 -2.95 6.48 -8.19
C TYR A 49 -3.55 6.49 -6.78
N ARG A 50 -4.60 7.29 -6.55
CA ARG A 50 -5.32 7.32 -5.27
C ARG A 50 -6.05 6.02 -4.93
N SER A 51 -6.47 5.27 -5.95
CA SER A 51 -7.30 4.07 -5.82
C SER A 51 -6.60 2.76 -6.16
N ALA A 52 -5.32 2.80 -6.53
CA ALA A 52 -4.53 1.60 -6.79
C ALA A 52 -4.36 0.76 -5.52
N ASN A 53 -4.55 -0.55 -5.62
CA ASN A 53 -4.21 -1.47 -4.54
C ASN A 53 -2.71 -1.81 -4.62
N LEU A 54 -2.03 -1.62 -3.51
CA LEU A 54 -0.61 -1.80 -3.30
C LEU A 54 -0.30 -2.89 -2.26
N ILE A 55 -1.28 -3.33 -1.45
CA ILE A 55 -1.05 -4.29 -0.36
C ILE A 55 -0.36 -5.57 -0.84
N TYR A 56 -0.65 -6.04 -2.06
CA TYR A 56 -0.05 -7.25 -2.64
C TYR A 56 1.18 -7.00 -3.52
N LEU A 57 1.58 -5.73 -3.74
CA LEU A 57 2.82 -5.41 -4.42
C LEU A 57 3.96 -5.54 -3.41
N ASN A 58 4.38 -6.78 -3.12
CA ASN A 58 5.25 -7.05 -1.98
C ASN A 58 6.76 -7.19 -2.28
N ASP A 59 7.18 -6.97 -3.52
CA ASP A 59 8.62 -6.96 -3.82
C ASP A 59 9.20 -5.60 -3.39
N TRP A 60 9.70 -5.54 -2.16
CA TRP A 60 10.42 -4.40 -1.59
C TRP A 60 11.93 -4.44 -1.87
N VAL A 61 12.44 -5.56 -2.37
CA VAL A 61 13.90 -5.81 -2.40
C VAL A 61 14.54 -5.51 -3.75
N ASP A 62 13.78 -5.54 -4.86
CA ASP A 62 14.30 -5.27 -6.21
C ASP A 62 13.45 -4.23 -6.97
N GLU A 63 13.29 -3.04 -6.40
CA GLU A 63 12.51 -1.98 -7.05
C GLU A 63 13.19 -1.48 -8.33
N VAL A 64 12.74 -2.01 -9.48
CA VAL A 64 12.90 -1.34 -10.77
C VAL A 64 12.35 0.09 -10.60
N ARG A 65 13.12 1.10 -11.02
CA ARG A 65 12.83 2.55 -10.87
C ARG A 65 11.37 2.96 -11.13
N ALA A 66 10.69 2.26 -12.04
CA ALA A 66 9.28 2.46 -12.36
C ALA A 66 8.33 2.14 -11.18
N VAL A 67 8.55 1.04 -10.46
CA VAL A 67 7.73 0.64 -9.29
C VAL A 67 7.86 1.69 -8.18
N ARG A 68 9.09 2.12 -7.90
CA ARG A 68 9.37 3.18 -6.94
C ARG A 68 8.65 4.49 -7.28
N THR A 69 8.75 4.90 -8.55
CA THR A 69 8.12 6.14 -9.03
C THR A 69 6.60 6.07 -8.92
N PHE A 70 6.02 4.91 -9.25
CA PHE A 70 4.59 4.66 -9.10
C PHE A 70 4.15 4.75 -7.64
N ARG A 71 4.82 4.04 -6.73
CA ARG A 71 4.53 4.06 -5.28
C ARG A 71 4.65 5.45 -4.68
N LEU A 72 5.69 6.21 -5.02
CA LEU A 72 5.86 7.59 -4.58
C LEU A 72 4.72 8.48 -5.07
N LYS A 73 4.30 8.33 -6.32
CA LYS A 73 3.15 9.08 -6.83
C LYS A 73 1.86 8.72 -6.07
N CYS A 74 1.61 7.44 -5.80
CA CYS A 74 0.48 7.01 -4.97
C CYS A 74 0.54 7.61 -3.56
N TYR A 75 1.73 7.60 -2.94
CA TYR A 75 1.94 8.19 -1.61
C TYR A 75 1.64 9.69 -1.59
N HIS A 76 2.21 10.46 -2.53
CA HIS A 76 1.99 11.91 -2.61
C HIS A 76 0.53 12.29 -2.89
N LEU A 77 -0.20 11.45 -3.61
CA LEU A 77 -1.63 11.64 -3.85
C LEU A 77 -2.51 11.13 -2.72
N GLY A 78 -1.92 10.56 -1.67
CA GLY A 78 -2.62 10.21 -0.44
C GLY A 78 -3.29 8.83 -0.45
N ASN A 79 -2.82 7.92 -1.30
CA ASN A 79 -3.28 6.52 -1.32
C ASN A 79 -3.10 5.88 0.08
N PRO A 80 -4.16 5.35 0.72
CA PRO A 80 -4.09 4.81 2.07
C PRO A 80 -3.10 3.65 2.21
N GLU A 81 -3.05 2.76 1.22
CA GLU A 81 -2.16 1.60 1.22
C GLU A 81 -0.71 2.01 1.02
N ALA A 82 -0.43 3.05 0.21
CA ALA A 82 0.92 3.60 0.06
C ALA A 82 1.42 4.20 1.38
N ILE A 83 0.55 4.89 2.11
CA ILE A 83 0.86 5.46 3.43
C ILE A 83 1.11 4.34 4.42
N TYR A 84 0.26 3.31 4.47
CA TYR A 84 0.45 2.12 5.30
C TYR A 84 1.80 1.45 5.04
N LEU A 85 2.10 1.16 3.76
CA LEU A 85 3.36 0.55 3.34
C LEU A 85 4.57 1.38 3.76
N ARG A 86 4.49 2.71 3.63
CA ARG A 86 5.53 3.62 4.12
C ARG A 86 5.67 3.54 5.64
N GLY A 87 4.55 3.48 6.37
CA GLY A 87 4.53 3.27 7.81
C GLY A 87 5.19 1.95 8.23
N MET A 88 4.94 0.86 7.49
CA MET A 88 5.57 -0.44 7.76
C MET A 88 7.10 -0.35 7.63
N TYR A 89 7.58 0.28 6.57
CA TYR A 89 9.02 0.48 6.36
C TYR A 89 9.65 1.35 7.46
N GLU A 90 9.02 2.47 7.80
CA GLU A 90 9.55 3.36 8.82
C GLU A 90 9.52 2.74 10.22
N PHE A 91 8.43 2.08 10.59
CA PHE A 91 8.28 1.47 11.91
C PHE A 91 9.17 0.22 12.09
N PHE A 92 9.06 -0.74 11.16
CA PHE A 92 9.69 -2.06 11.31
C PHE A 92 11.13 -2.11 10.80
N ILE A 93 11.46 -1.37 9.73
CA ILE A 93 12.80 -1.41 9.11
C ILE A 93 13.69 -0.26 9.60
N LEU A 94 13.21 0.98 9.57
CA LEU A 94 14.02 2.15 9.97
C LEU A 94 13.97 2.46 11.47
N HIS A 95 13.01 1.88 12.19
CA HIS A 95 12.76 2.11 13.63
C HIS A 95 12.36 3.54 14.00
N PHE A 96 11.76 4.27 13.05
CA PHE A 96 11.09 5.55 13.25
C PHE A 96 9.68 5.27 13.76
N ARG A 97 9.58 4.97 15.06
CA ARG A 97 8.36 4.40 15.66
C ARG A 97 7.20 5.38 15.66
N ASP A 98 7.44 6.64 15.98
CA ASP A 98 6.38 7.64 16.07
C ASP A 98 5.88 8.00 14.66
N GLU A 99 6.78 8.20 13.71
CA GLU A 99 6.48 8.52 12.32
C GLU A 99 5.78 7.37 11.59
N GLY A 100 6.19 6.13 11.86
CA GLY A 100 5.54 4.94 11.34
C GLY A 100 4.13 4.77 11.91
N ARG A 101 3.94 5.07 13.20
CA ARG A 101 2.64 4.98 13.89
C ARG A 101 1.67 6.05 13.41
N GLU A 102 2.14 7.28 13.21
CA GLU A 102 1.36 8.36 12.59
C GLU A 102 0.81 7.93 11.22
N LYS A 103 1.62 7.22 10.43
CA LYS A 103 1.20 6.71 9.12
C LYS A 103 0.17 5.59 9.23
N PHE A 104 0.29 4.68 10.19
CA PHE A 104 -0.74 3.66 10.41
C PHE A 104 -2.07 4.30 10.78
N HIS A 105 -2.05 5.29 11.67
CA HIS A 105 -3.24 6.03 12.05
C HIS A 105 -3.87 6.74 10.85
N LEU A 106 -3.08 7.54 10.12
CA LEU A 106 -3.54 8.28 8.93
C LEU A 106 -4.07 7.36 7.83
N ALA A 107 -3.40 6.24 7.56
CA ALA A 107 -3.87 5.26 6.58
C ALA A 107 -5.18 4.61 7.03
N GLY A 108 -5.33 4.33 8.32
CA GLY A 108 -6.54 3.77 8.91
C GLY A 108 -7.73 4.72 8.84
N GLU A 109 -7.54 6.02 9.11
CA GLU A 109 -8.57 7.07 8.92
C GLU A 109 -9.04 7.17 7.47
N ARG A 110 -8.16 6.84 6.52
CA ARG A 110 -8.47 6.84 5.08
C ARG A 110 -8.97 5.50 4.55
N GLY A 111 -9.31 4.56 5.44
CA GLY A 111 -9.97 3.29 5.08
C GLY A 111 -9.03 2.14 4.72
N CYS A 112 -7.73 2.21 5.05
CA CYS A 112 -6.86 1.05 4.94
C CYS A 112 -7.10 0.07 6.09
N GLU A 113 -7.82 -1.02 5.84
CA GLU A 113 -8.15 -2.04 6.85
C GLU A 113 -6.90 -2.64 7.50
N MET A 114 -5.85 -2.90 6.73
CA MET A 114 -4.57 -3.40 7.25
C MET A 114 -3.93 -2.42 8.22
N ALA A 115 -4.03 -1.11 7.96
CA ALA A 115 -3.50 -0.09 8.85
C ALA A 115 -4.31 0.00 10.15
N GLN A 116 -5.65 -0.10 10.07
CA GLN A 116 -6.51 -0.14 11.26
C GLN A 116 -6.19 -1.35 12.14
N PHE A 117 -6.00 -2.52 11.52
CA PHE A 117 -5.60 -3.73 12.22
C PHE A 117 -4.24 -3.55 12.91
N VAL A 118 -3.22 -3.09 12.19
CA VAL A 118 -1.87 -2.89 12.75
C VAL A 118 -1.88 -1.84 13.86
N ASP A 119 -2.54 -0.69 13.66
CA ASP A 119 -2.64 0.36 14.68
C ASP A 119 -3.34 -0.16 15.95
N GLY A 120 -4.43 -0.91 15.79
CA GLY A 120 -5.11 -1.59 16.89
C GLY A 120 -4.20 -2.58 17.64
N MET A 121 -3.48 -3.43 16.90
CA MET A 121 -2.53 -4.38 17.49
C MET A 121 -1.39 -3.67 18.23
N LEU A 122 -0.91 -2.55 17.71
CA LEU A 122 0.10 -1.73 18.39
C LEU A 122 -0.46 -1.08 19.66
N ASN A 123 -1.71 -0.58 19.64
CA ASN A 123 -2.36 -0.06 20.85
C ASN A 123 -2.52 -1.13 21.95
N LEU A 124 -2.71 -2.40 21.58
CA LEU A 124 -2.75 -3.51 22.53
C LEU A 124 -1.35 -3.89 23.04
N ALA A 125 -0.37 -3.97 22.14
CA ALA A 125 0.96 -4.44 22.45
C ALA A 125 1.82 -3.41 23.21
N PHE A 126 1.47 -2.12 23.11
CA PHE A 126 2.27 -1.02 23.64
C PHE A 126 1.45 -0.03 24.47
N SER A 127 2.07 0.51 25.52
CA SER A 127 1.62 1.70 26.26
C SER A 127 2.61 2.84 26.06
N VAL A 128 2.17 4.07 26.34
CA VAL A 128 3.05 5.26 26.31
C VAL A 128 3.36 5.66 27.74
N ASN A 129 4.64 5.86 28.06
CA ASN A 129 5.07 6.47 29.32
C ASN A 129 6.00 7.67 29.09
N ARG A 130 6.55 8.26 30.16
CA ARG A 130 7.43 9.44 30.08
C ARG A 130 8.71 9.24 29.24
N ARG A 131 9.06 8.00 28.89
CA ARG A 131 10.24 7.64 28.07
C ARG A 131 9.86 7.19 26.65
N GLY A 132 8.58 7.27 26.28
CA GLY A 132 8.06 6.84 24.98
C GLY A 132 7.29 5.52 25.03
N ILE A 133 7.33 4.78 23.92
CA ILE A 133 6.58 3.54 23.72
C ILE A 133 7.19 2.37 24.53
N VAL A 134 6.39 1.74 25.38
CA VAL A 134 6.77 0.59 26.22
C VAL A 134 5.88 -0.62 25.92
N HIS A 135 6.47 -1.81 25.86
CA HIS A 135 5.72 -3.05 25.65
C HIS A 135 4.86 -3.41 26.86
N ASN A 136 3.59 -3.71 26.62
CA ASN A 136 2.66 -4.23 27.64
C ASN A 136 2.94 -5.70 27.97
N TYR A 137 3.69 -6.39 27.11
CA TYR A 137 4.06 -7.79 27.25
C TYR A 137 5.59 -7.90 27.38
N PRO A 138 6.15 -8.03 28.59
CA PRO A 138 7.60 -8.07 28.80
C PRO A 138 8.30 -9.21 28.05
N ALA A 139 7.56 -10.30 27.77
CA ALA A 139 8.04 -11.45 27.00
C ALA A 139 7.95 -11.25 25.47
N PHE A 140 7.27 -10.22 24.98
CA PHE A 140 7.16 -9.91 23.56
C PHE A 140 8.46 -9.26 23.08
N THR A 141 9.41 -10.11 22.70
CA THR A 141 10.71 -9.68 22.19
C THR A 141 10.68 -9.36 20.70
N ARG A 142 11.73 -8.66 20.24
CA ARG A 142 11.99 -8.35 18.83
C ARG A 142 11.96 -9.57 17.90
N LEU A 143 12.32 -10.75 18.41
CA LEU A 143 12.23 -12.02 17.67
C LEU A 143 10.80 -12.31 17.18
N HIS A 144 9.78 -11.91 17.94
CA HIS A 144 8.38 -12.09 17.55
C HIS A 144 7.98 -11.12 16.44
N VAL A 145 8.47 -9.88 16.50
CA VAL A 145 8.24 -8.88 15.45
C VAL A 145 8.87 -9.33 14.13
N ASP A 146 10.11 -9.80 14.16
CA ASP A 146 10.82 -10.28 12.97
C ASP A 146 10.14 -11.52 12.36
N LYS A 147 9.56 -12.39 13.21
CA LYS A 147 8.76 -13.53 12.76
C LYS A 147 7.45 -13.11 12.10
N ILE A 148 6.71 -12.17 12.70
CA ILE A 148 5.47 -11.64 12.13
C ILE A 148 5.75 -10.98 10.79
N PHE A 149 6.80 -10.16 10.71
CA PHE A 149 7.22 -9.52 9.46
C PHE A 149 7.53 -10.57 8.39
N LYS A 150 8.32 -11.60 8.72
CA LYS A 150 8.55 -12.71 7.78
C LYS A 150 7.24 -13.36 7.35
N THR A 151 6.37 -13.78 8.25
CA THR A 151 5.12 -14.45 7.90
C THR A 151 4.18 -13.61 7.02
N ILE A 152 4.15 -12.28 7.20
CA ILE A 152 3.28 -11.40 6.42
C ILE A 152 3.90 -11.06 5.06
N PHE A 153 5.24 -11.02 4.97
CA PHE A 153 5.97 -10.47 3.84
C PHE A 153 6.85 -11.47 3.08
N SER A 154 6.84 -12.75 3.44
CA SER A 154 7.44 -13.88 2.69
C SER A 154 6.37 -14.83 2.16
#